data_AF-A0A1H0QPT6-F1
#
_entry.id   AF-A0A1H0QPT6-F1
#
_cell.length_a   1.000
_cell.length_b   1.000
_cell.length_c   1.000
_cell.angle_alpha   90.00
_cell.angle_beta   90.00
_cell.angle_gamma   90.00
#
_symmetry.space_group_name_H-M   'P 1'
#
loop_
_entity.id
_entity.type
_entity.pdbx_description
1 polymer ?
#
loop_
_entity_poly.entity_id
_entity_poly.type
_entity_poly.pdbx_seq_one_letter_code
_entity_poly.pdbx_strand_id
1 'polypeptide(L)'
;MAEQPAPERSSAARDERQTLTVRRAPKYGVFLAAGAFLGILVALLLTVFIDGSDISPYTQVVYSQMQVFGFTALIFVVLGVAVGAIVALIFERTVGGRTRQVTVEHEQHGI
;
A
#
# COMPACT_ATOMS: atom_id res chain seq x y z
N MET A 1 11.87 -60.36 -38.75
CA MET A 1 12.18 -59.51 -37.59
C MET A 1 11.68 -58.11 -37.96
N ALA A 2 10.47 -57.77 -37.52
CA ALA A 2 9.81 -56.51 -37.88
C ALA A 2 10.05 -55.52 -36.73
N GLU A 3 10.79 -54.45 -37.02
CA GLU A 3 10.97 -53.33 -36.11
C GLU A 3 9.66 -52.53 -36.09
N GLN A 4 8.89 -52.61 -35.01
CA GLN A 4 7.79 -51.68 -34.77
C GLN A 4 8.35 -50.38 -34.17
N PRO A 5 8.05 -49.19 -34.73
CA PRO A 5 8.39 -47.93 -34.08
C PRO A 5 7.43 -47.72 -32.91
N ALA A 6 7.97 -47.69 -31.69
CA ALA A 6 7.18 -47.39 -30.50
C ALA A 6 6.81 -45.89 -30.50
N PRO A 7 5.56 -45.52 -30.14
CA PRO A 7 5.13 -44.13 -30.12
C PRO A 7 5.87 -43.38 -29.03
N GLU A 8 6.48 -42.25 -29.36
CA GLU A 8 7.05 -41.31 -28.40
C GLU A 8 5.94 -40.79 -27.47
N ARG A 9 5.83 -41.43 -26.29
CA ARG A 9 4.89 -41.03 -25.24
C ARG A 9 5.33 -39.70 -24.64
N SER A 10 4.56 -38.66 -24.91
CA SER A 10 4.21 -37.58 -23.97
C SER A 10 5.36 -36.94 -23.16
N SER A 11 6.50 -36.61 -23.78
CA SER A 11 7.57 -35.84 -23.13
C SER A 11 7.36 -34.32 -23.21
N ALA A 12 6.47 -33.83 -24.11
CA ALA A 12 6.20 -32.40 -24.28
C ALA A 12 5.30 -31.78 -23.20
N ALA A 13 4.64 -32.58 -22.36
CA ALA A 13 3.69 -32.09 -21.34
C ALA A 13 4.28 -31.98 -19.92
N ARG A 14 5.59 -32.25 -19.74
CA ARG A 14 6.28 -32.26 -18.43
C ARG A 14 7.18 -31.05 -18.17
N ASP A 15 7.21 -30.10 -19.10
CA ASP A 15 8.09 -28.91 -19.02
C ASP A 15 7.31 -27.58 -18.83
N GLU A 16 6.02 -27.65 -18.52
CA GLU A 16 5.27 -26.44 -18.16
C GLU A 16 5.41 -26.17 -16.65
N ARG A 17 6.60 -25.74 -16.26
CA ARG A 17 6.89 -25.15 -14.95
C ARG A 17 6.09 -23.86 -14.78
N GLN A 18 4.83 -23.99 -14.37
CA GLN A 18 3.98 -22.85 -14.09
C GLN A 18 4.46 -22.16 -12.81
N THR A 19 5.31 -21.14 -12.99
CA THR A 19 5.95 -20.37 -11.91
C THR A 19 4.92 -19.40 -11.34
N LEU A 20 4.10 -19.87 -10.39
CA LEU A 20 3.13 -19.06 -9.67
C LEU A 20 3.85 -18.17 -8.66
N THR A 21 4.11 -16.93 -9.07
CA THR A 21 4.71 -15.92 -8.18
C THR A 21 3.62 -15.42 -7.23
N VAL A 22 3.61 -15.89 -5.99
CA VAL A 22 2.73 -15.33 -4.95
C VAL A 22 3.29 -13.96 -4.55
N ARG A 23 2.82 -12.91 -5.21
CA ARG A 23 3.19 -11.53 -4.87
C ARG A 23 2.52 -11.21 -3.53
N ARG A 24 3.31 -11.15 -2.44
CA ARG A 24 2.83 -10.57 -1.18
C ARG A 24 2.42 -9.12 -1.47
N ALA A 25 1.14 -8.80 -1.28
CA ALA A 25 0.67 -7.42 -1.37
C ALA A 25 1.42 -6.57 -0.33
N PRO A 26 2.15 -5.51 -0.74
CA PRO A 26 2.82 -4.63 0.20
C PRO A 26 1.77 -3.96 1.09
N LYS A 27 2.03 -3.88 2.40
CA LYS A 27 1.08 -3.32 3.38
C LYS A 27 1.10 -1.78 3.34
N TYR A 28 0.66 -1.18 2.23
CA TYR A 28 0.57 0.28 2.10
C TYR A 28 -0.38 0.90 3.13
N GLY A 29 -1.39 0.14 3.58
CA GLY A 29 -2.42 0.61 4.51
C GLY A 29 -1.87 1.21 5.81
N VAL A 30 -0.72 0.75 6.30
CA VAL A 30 -0.10 1.29 7.53
C VAL A 30 0.39 2.73 7.31
N PHE A 31 1.02 3.02 6.18
CA PHE A 31 1.52 4.35 5.86
C PHE A 31 0.40 5.35 5.59
N LEU A 32 -0.66 4.90 4.90
CA LEU A 32 -1.85 5.71 4.68
C LEU A 32 -2.55 6.03 6.02
N ALA A 33 -2.73 5.03 6.88
CA ALA A 33 -3.35 5.22 8.19
C ALA A 33 -2.51 6.13 9.10
N ALA A 34 -1.18 5.96 9.13
CA ALA A 34 -0.28 6.83 9.89
C ALA A 34 -0.34 8.28 9.38
N GLY A 35 -0.35 8.47 8.06
CA GLY A 35 -0.50 9.79 7.44
C GLY A 35 -1.83 10.46 7.78
N ALA A 36 -2.95 9.73 7.66
CA ALA A 36 -4.27 10.22 8.05
C ALA A 36 -4.32 10.61 9.53
N PHE A 37 -3.79 9.75 10.40
CA PHE A 37 -3.75 10.00 11.84
C PHE A 37 -2.95 11.26 12.18
N LEU A 38 -1.76 11.41 11.57
CA LEU A 38 -0.94 12.61 11.74
C LEU A 38 -1.67 13.87 11.24
N GLY A 39 -2.38 13.78 10.11
CA GLY A 39 -3.22 14.87 9.59
C GLY A 39 -4.33 15.28 10.56
N ILE A 40 -5.03 14.32 11.18
CA ILE A 40 -6.05 14.59 12.21
C ILE A 40 -5.41 15.28 13.41
N LEU A 41 -4.25 14.81 13.89
CA LEU A 41 -3.55 15.44 15.01
C LEU A 41 -3.19 16.89 14.69
N VAL A 42 -2.65 17.17 13.50
CA VAL A 42 -2.33 18.54 13.09
C VAL A 42 -3.58 19.41 13.02
N ALA A 43 -4.68 18.91 12.44
CA ALA A 43 -5.94 19.64 12.38
C ALA A 43 -6.52 19.95 13.77
N LEU A 44 -6.42 18.99 14.69
CA LEU A 44 -6.86 19.14 16.07
C LEU A 44 -6.02 20.20 16.79
N LEU A 45 -4.70 20.15 16.65
CA LEU A 45 -3.80 21.16 17.21
C LEU A 45 -4.16 22.54 16.65
N LEU A 46 -4.29 22.67 15.33
CA LEU A 46 -4.65 23.96 14.72
C LEU A 46 -5.99 24.48 15.24
N THR A 47 -6.98 23.63 15.43
CA THR A 47 -8.30 24.04 15.96
C THR A 47 -8.22 24.50 17.42
N VAL A 48 -7.35 23.92 18.23
CA VAL A 48 -7.19 24.29 19.65
C VAL A 48 -6.33 25.54 19.81
N PHE A 49 -5.30 25.70 18.97
CA PHE A 49 -4.36 26.82 19.06
C PHE A 49 -4.79 28.07 18.28
N ILE A 50 -5.69 27.93 17.30
CA ILE A 50 -6.23 29.04 16.53
C ILE A 50 -7.69 29.25 16.95
N ASP A 51 -7.97 30.39 17.56
CA ASP A 51 -9.36 30.79 17.86
C ASP A 51 -10.11 31.01 16.53
N GLY A 52 -11.01 30.08 16.22
CA GLY A 52 -11.87 30.10 15.03
C GLY A 52 -13.27 30.66 15.28
N SER A 53 -13.54 31.18 16.48
CA SER A 53 -14.85 31.69 16.91
C SER A 53 -15.14 33.13 16.48
N ASP A 54 -14.17 33.82 15.88
CA ASP A 54 -14.37 35.16 15.37
C ASP A 54 -15.12 35.17 14.03
N ILE A 55 -15.72 36.30 13.69
CA ILE A 55 -16.37 36.49 12.39
C ILE A 55 -15.35 36.22 11.28
N SER A 56 -15.65 35.25 10.42
CA SER A 56 -14.82 34.95 9.26
C SER A 56 -14.71 36.17 8.36
N PRO A 57 -13.51 36.70 8.08
CA PRO A 57 -13.34 37.86 7.22
C PRO A 57 -13.78 37.58 5.78
N TYR A 58 -13.78 36.32 5.34
CA TYR A 58 -14.11 35.91 3.98
C TYR A 58 -15.60 35.67 3.75
N THR A 59 -16.33 35.26 4.78
CA THR A 59 -17.73 34.83 4.64
C THR A 59 -18.70 35.61 5.51
N GLN A 60 -18.22 36.43 6.46
CA GLN A 60 -19.02 37.23 7.39
C GLN A 60 -19.98 36.39 8.25
N VAL A 61 -19.68 35.09 8.40
CA VAL A 61 -20.45 34.15 9.23
C VAL A 61 -19.54 33.62 10.34
N VAL A 62 -20.12 33.38 11.52
CA VAL A 62 -19.45 32.70 12.63
C VAL A 62 -19.59 31.20 12.44
N TYR A 63 -18.46 30.49 12.37
CA TYR A 63 -18.45 29.04 12.30
C TYR A 63 -18.35 28.45 13.70
N SER A 64 -19.02 27.31 13.93
CA SER A 64 -18.82 26.57 15.17
C SER A 64 -17.44 25.92 15.18
N GLN A 65 -16.88 25.71 16.38
CA GLN A 65 -15.56 25.09 16.52
C GLN A 65 -15.50 23.68 15.88
N MET A 66 -16.61 22.92 15.94
CA MET A 66 -16.71 21.62 15.25
C MET A 66 -16.70 21.74 13.72
N GLN A 67 -17.24 22.82 13.14
CA GLN A 67 -17.18 23.05 11.70
C GLN A 67 -15.75 23.39 11.26
N VAL A 68 -15.07 24.28 11.99
CA VAL A 68 -13.66 24.62 11.73
C VAL A 68 -12.80 23.36 11.79
N PHE A 69 -12.95 22.57 12.87
CA PHE A 69 -12.27 21.28 13.00
C PHE A 69 -12.53 20.36 11.80
N GLY A 70 -13.80 20.18 11.42
CA GLY A 70 -14.19 19.27 10.35
C GLY A 70 -13.55 19.65 9.01
N PHE A 71 -13.59 20.93 8.63
CA PHE A 71 -13.00 21.39 7.37
C PHE A 71 -11.48 21.31 7.38
N THR A 72 -10.84 21.72 8.48
CA THR A 72 -9.39 21.60 8.63
C THR A 72 -8.97 20.14 8.60
N ALA A 73 -9.66 19.25 9.31
CA ALA A 73 -9.39 17.82 9.32
C ALA A 73 -9.50 17.20 7.92
N LEU A 74 -10.52 17.57 7.13
CA LEU A 74 -10.67 17.08 5.76
C LEU A 74 -9.42 17.38 4.91
N ILE A 75 -8.93 18.62 4.97
CA ILE A 75 -7.75 19.05 4.19
C ILE A 75 -6.50 18.32 4.69
N PHE A 76 -6.24 18.32 5.99
CA PHE A 76 -5.02 17.74 6.56
C PHE A 76 -5.00 16.20 6.51
N VAL A 77 -6.14 15.52 6.55
CA VAL A 77 -6.21 14.07 6.33
C VAL A 77 -5.81 13.73 4.90
N VAL A 78 -6.36 14.43 3.90
CA VAL A 78 -6.02 14.17 2.49
C VAL A 78 -4.53 14.44 2.24
N LEU A 79 -4.00 15.54 2.75
CA LEU A 79 -2.56 15.85 2.68
C LEU A 79 -1.72 14.80 3.41
N GLY A 80 -2.12 14.42 4.63
CA GLY A 80 -1.41 13.43 5.43
C GLY A 80 -1.37 12.05 4.76
N VAL A 81 -2.48 11.60 4.18
CA VAL A 81 -2.55 10.37 3.39
C VAL A 81 -1.66 10.47 2.15
N ALA A 82 -1.68 11.59 1.43
CA ALA A 82 -0.84 11.80 0.26
C ALA A 82 0.65 11.71 0.60
N VAL A 83 1.07 12.39 1.68
CA VAL A 83 2.46 12.29 2.18
C VAL A 83 2.78 10.87 2.62
N GLY A 84 1.89 10.22 3.37
CA GLY A 84 2.05 8.82 3.78
C GLY A 84 2.21 7.87 2.59
N ALA A 85 1.42 8.06 1.53
CA ALA A 85 1.52 7.29 0.30
C ALA A 85 2.86 7.54 -0.41
N ILE A 86 3.31 8.80 -0.52
CA ILE A 86 4.63 9.12 -1.10
C ILE A 86 5.74 8.43 -0.31
N VAL A 87 5.71 8.48 1.02
CA VAL A 87 6.67 7.79 1.88
C VAL A 87 6.62 6.28 1.64
N ALA A 88 5.43 5.69 1.53
CA ALA A 88 5.27 4.27 1.24
C ALA A 88 5.89 3.88 -0.12
N LEU A 89 5.70 4.70 -1.15
CA LEU A 89 6.27 4.49 -2.48
C LEU A 89 7.80 4.60 -2.49
N ILE A 90 8.36 5.55 -1.74
CA ILE A 90 9.81 5.67 -1.55
C ILE A 90 10.35 4.41 -0.87
N PHE A 91 9.68 3.97 0.21
CA PHE A 91 10.08 2.78 0.95
C PHE A 91 10.03 1.52 0.07
N GLU A 92 9.00 1.36 -0.75
CA GLU A 92 8.91 0.27 -1.72
C GLU A 92 10.04 0.33 -2.75
N ARG A 93 10.40 1.52 -3.26
CA ARG A 93 11.53 1.63 -4.20
C ARG A 93 12.86 1.23 -3.56
N THR A 94 13.11 1.63 -2.32
CA THR A 94 14.38 1.33 -1.63
C THR A 94 14.43 -0.13 -1.15
N VAL A 95 13.32 -0.68 -0.66
CA VAL A 95 13.26 -2.03 -0.07
C VAL A 95 12.87 -3.11 -1.07
N GLY A 96 12.06 -2.79 -2.08
CA GLY A 96 11.60 -3.71 -3.13
C GLY A 96 12.74 -4.29 -3.96
N GLY A 97 13.85 -3.55 -4.14
CA GLY A 97 15.09 -4.08 -4.73
C GLY A 97 15.78 -5.17 -3.90
N ARG A 98 15.40 -5.36 -2.63
CA ARG A 98 15.97 -6.34 -1.69
C ARG A 98 15.07 -7.54 -1.42
N THR A 99 13.99 -7.72 -2.18
CA THR A 99 13.18 -8.94 -2.06
C THR A 99 13.96 -10.12 -2.64
N ARG A 100 14.78 -10.68 -1.75
CA ARG A 100 15.53 -11.92 -1.88
C ARG A 100 14.61 -12.98 -2.49
N GLN A 101 14.86 -13.33 -3.75
CA GLN A 101 14.31 -14.52 -4.37
C GLN A 101 14.74 -15.71 -3.51
N VAL A 102 13.81 -16.24 -2.73
CA VAL A 102 14.00 -17.56 -2.13
C VAL A 102 13.56 -18.55 -3.20
N THR A 103 14.54 -19.01 -3.97
CA THR A 103 14.41 -20.18 -4.83
C THR A 103 14.00 -21.35 -3.95
N VAL A 104 12.77 -21.84 -4.12
CA VAL A 104 12.31 -23.06 -3.46
C VAL A 104 12.83 -24.22 -4.28
N GLU A 105 13.93 -24.81 -3.82
CA GLU A 105 14.42 -26.09 -4.32
C GLU A 105 13.59 -27.19 -3.66
N HIS A 106 12.68 -27.80 -4.42
CA HIS A 106 11.99 -29.01 -3.98
C HIS A 106 12.90 -30.21 -4.24
N GLU A 107 13.67 -30.63 -3.23
CA GLU A 107 14.28 -31.96 -3.23
C GLU A 107 13.17 -33.02 -3.17
N GLN A 108 12.96 -33.73 -4.28
CA GLN A 108 12.10 -34.92 -4.30
C GLN A 108 12.84 -36.07 -3.60
N HIS A 109 12.54 -36.27 -2.31
CA HIS A 109 12.92 -37.49 -1.59
C HIS A 109 12.14 -38.67 -2.18
N GLY A 110 12.84 -39.51 -2.97
CA GLY A 110 12.32 -40.78 -3.43
C GLY A 110 12.41 -41.85 -2.34
N ILE A 111 11.31 -42.57 -2.12
CA ILE A 111 11.28 -43.88 -1.46
C ILE A 111 10.89 -44.91 -2.50
#